data_AF-A0A6C0LM49-F1
#
_entry.id   AF-A0A6C0LM49-F1
#
_cell.length_a   1.000
_cell.length_b   1.000
_cell.length_c   1.000
_cell.angle_alpha   90.00
_cell.angle_beta   90.00
_cell.angle_gamma   90.00
#
_symmetry.space_group_name_H-M   'P 1'
#
loop_
_entity.id
_entity.type
_entity.pdbx_description
1 polymer ?
#
loop_
_entity_poly.entity_id
_entity_poly.type
_entity_poly.pdbx_seq_one_letter_code
_entity_poly.pdbx_strand_id
1 'polypeptide(L)'
;MVCTRCAKQTIDAPSIDDWGPTLWTILHGLAEQVGRNEDERQLWISLIEGLPKIVPCPECARHITVWLRTHPVVALRRIPMADFYNWVTGWVYDLHEDVNRRLGKPSFPRDSLKETYGSLDIQVKMESLKRFLEKLISISGTGMLSWKAWEGYVLRLLTLYSLLGRCPTCK
;
A
#
# COMPACT_ATOMS: atom_id res chain seq x y z
N MET A 1 -4.46 10.23 -46.83
CA MET A 1 -5.05 11.10 -45.79
C MET A 1 -5.74 10.18 -44.78
N VAL A 2 -5.16 9.99 -43.59
CA VAL A 2 -5.71 9.06 -42.57
C VAL A 2 -6.78 9.81 -41.77
N CYS A 3 -7.96 9.20 -41.62
CA CYS A 3 -9.10 9.77 -40.89
C CYS A 3 -8.73 10.00 -39.41
N THR A 4 -8.54 11.26 -39.01
CA THR A 4 -8.24 11.68 -37.63
C THR A 4 -9.44 11.58 -36.68
N ARG A 5 -10.63 11.22 -37.18
CA ARG A 5 -11.87 11.12 -36.37
C ARG A 5 -11.98 9.83 -35.54
N CYS A 6 -11.13 8.84 -35.80
CA CYS A 6 -11.13 7.54 -35.09
C CYS A 6 -9.86 7.30 -34.25
N ALA A 7 -9.00 8.31 -34.09
CA ALA A 7 -7.93 8.24 -33.11
C ALA A 7 -8.56 8.33 -31.72
N LYS A 8 -9.00 7.19 -31.18
CA LYS A 8 -9.15 7.04 -29.73
C LYS A 8 -7.80 7.44 -29.16
N GLN A 9 -7.75 8.55 -28.42
CA GLN A 9 -6.60 8.84 -27.58
C GLN A 9 -6.33 7.56 -26.79
N THR A 10 -5.19 6.92 -27.06
CA THR A 10 -4.66 5.91 -26.17
C THR A 10 -4.26 6.69 -24.92
N ILE A 11 -5.16 6.72 -23.94
CA ILE A 11 -4.77 7.14 -22.60
C ILE A 11 -3.81 6.04 -22.16
N ASP A 12 -2.52 6.33 -22.17
CA ASP A 12 -1.50 5.37 -21.76
C ASP A 12 -1.87 4.86 -20.36
N ALA A 13 -2.05 3.54 -20.25
CA ALA A 13 -2.38 2.91 -18.98
C ALA A 13 -1.23 3.17 -18.00
N PRO A 14 -1.51 3.53 -16.72
CA PRO A 14 -0.46 3.75 -15.74
C PRO A 14 0.49 2.56 -15.63
N SER A 15 1.79 2.83 -15.65
CA SER A 15 2.88 1.85 -15.51
C SER A 15 3.14 1.50 -14.05
N ILE A 16 4.01 0.52 -13.80
CA ILE A 16 4.42 0.12 -12.44
C ILE A 16 5.06 1.28 -11.68
N ASP A 17 5.81 2.14 -12.37
CA ASP A 17 6.50 3.28 -11.76
C ASP A 17 5.54 4.40 -11.34
N ASP A 18 4.33 4.45 -11.91
CA ASP A 18 3.31 5.44 -11.55
C ASP A 18 2.65 5.12 -10.20
N TRP A 19 2.29 3.85 -9.96
CA TRP A 19 1.53 3.45 -8.76
C TRP A 19 2.37 2.76 -7.68
N GLY A 20 3.45 2.06 -8.04
CA GLY A 20 4.26 1.27 -7.12
C GLY A 20 4.88 2.08 -5.99
N PRO A 21 5.63 3.17 -6.27
CA PRO A 21 6.19 4.04 -5.23
C PRO A 21 5.11 4.65 -4.32
N THR A 22 3.95 4.99 -4.87
CA THR A 22 2.83 5.55 -4.10
C THR A 22 2.25 4.52 -3.13
N LEU A 23 2.06 3.27 -3.57
CA LEU A 23 1.61 2.18 -2.70
C LEU A 23 2.60 1.92 -1.55
N TRP A 24 3.91 1.86 -1.84
CA TRP A 24 4.93 1.72 -0.80
C TRP A 24 4.93 2.87 0.20
N THR A 25 4.76 4.10 -0.29
CA THR A 25 4.66 5.30 0.56
C THR A 25 3.49 5.20 1.53
N ILE A 26 2.33 4.70 1.08
CA ILE A 26 1.15 4.49 1.93
C ILE A 26 1.42 3.40 2.98
N LEU A 27 1.99 2.26 2.57
CA LEU A 27 2.25 1.14 3.48
C LEU A 27 3.24 1.52 4.58
N HIS A 28 4.36 2.15 4.23
CA HIS A 28 5.34 2.62 5.21
C HIS A 28 4.78 3.76 6.06
N GLY A 29 4.07 4.72 5.45
CA GLY A 29 3.44 5.82 6.20
C GLY A 29 2.43 5.33 7.24
N LEU A 30 1.61 4.33 6.90
CA LEU A 30 0.70 3.70 7.87
C LEU A 30 1.48 2.93 8.94
N ALA A 31 2.52 2.20 8.56
CA ALA A 31 3.33 1.40 9.50
C ALA A 31 3.99 2.27 10.58
N GLU A 32 4.35 3.51 10.26
CA GLU A 32 4.89 4.46 11.25
C GLU A 32 3.88 4.94 12.30
N GLN A 33 2.58 4.69 12.11
CA GLN A 33 1.51 5.21 12.97
C GLN A 33 0.95 4.16 13.94
N VAL A 34 1.35 2.90 13.80
CA VAL A 34 0.79 1.77 14.52
C VAL A 34 1.14 1.77 16.00
N GLY A 35 0.56 0.85 16.76
CA GLY A 35 0.81 0.68 18.20
C GLY A 35 -0.11 1.55 19.05
N ARG A 36 -1.30 1.90 18.54
CA ARG A 36 -2.24 2.80 19.23
C ARG A 36 -3.22 2.04 20.11
N ASN A 37 -3.83 0.98 19.59
CA ASN A 37 -4.74 0.09 20.31
C ASN A 37 -5.01 -1.19 19.51
N GLU A 38 -5.68 -2.15 20.15
CA GLU A 38 -5.95 -3.48 19.60
C GLU A 38 -6.83 -3.49 18.33
N ASP A 39 -7.60 -2.44 18.06
CA ASP A 39 -8.52 -2.41 16.91
C ASP A 39 -7.77 -2.37 15.56
N GLU A 40 -6.50 -1.94 15.56
CA GLU A 40 -5.67 -1.90 14.36
C GLU A 40 -5.25 -3.29 13.87
N ARG A 41 -5.28 -4.29 14.75
CA ARG A 41 -4.72 -5.63 14.50
C ARG A 41 -5.40 -6.32 13.33
N GLN A 42 -6.72 -6.40 13.36
CA GLN A 42 -7.48 -7.05 12.28
C GLN A 42 -7.46 -6.21 11.00
N LEU A 43 -7.33 -4.89 11.11
CA LEU A 43 -7.18 -3.99 9.97
C LEU A 43 -5.85 -4.27 9.23
N TRP A 44 -4.73 -4.37 9.95
CA TRP A 44 -3.42 -4.67 9.38
C TRP A 44 -3.34 -6.06 8.74
N ILE A 45 -3.91 -7.07 9.40
CA ILE A 45 -4.00 -8.43 8.82
C ILE A 45 -4.74 -8.37 7.48
N SER A 46 -5.92 -7.74 7.46
CA SER A 46 -6.76 -7.66 6.25
C SER A 46 -6.13 -6.79 5.16
N LEU A 47 -5.45 -5.71 5.54
CA LEU A 47 -4.73 -4.82 4.62
C LEU A 47 -3.60 -5.56 3.91
N ILE A 48 -2.76 -6.28 4.66
CA ILE A 48 -1.60 -7.00 4.12
C ILE A 48 -2.04 -8.22 3.29
N GLU A 49 -2.97 -9.04 3.80
CA GLU A 49 -3.50 -10.20 3.06
C GLU A 49 -4.26 -9.79 1.78
N GLY A 50 -4.78 -8.56 1.74
CA GLY A 50 -5.45 -7.98 0.59
C GLY A 50 -4.52 -7.52 -0.54
N LEU A 51 -3.21 -7.32 -0.26
CA LEU A 51 -2.27 -6.75 -1.24
C LEU A 51 -2.22 -7.49 -2.60
N PRO A 52 -2.15 -8.83 -2.66
CA PRO A 52 -2.15 -9.54 -3.95
C PRO A 52 -3.40 -9.28 -4.80
N LYS A 53 -4.52 -8.87 -4.18
CA LYS A 53 -5.79 -8.67 -4.87
C LYS A 53 -5.97 -7.26 -5.44
N ILE A 54 -5.14 -6.30 -5.01
CA ILE A 54 -5.25 -4.89 -5.43
C ILE A 54 -4.09 -4.42 -6.30
N VAL A 55 -3.00 -5.18 -6.35
CA VAL A 55 -1.87 -4.86 -7.21
C VAL A 55 -2.21 -5.22 -8.67
N PRO A 56 -2.20 -4.26 -9.60
CA PRO A 56 -2.62 -4.48 -10.99
C PRO A 56 -1.57 -5.19 -11.86
N CYS A 57 -0.50 -5.69 -11.25
CA CYS A 57 0.60 -6.40 -11.88
C CYS A 57 0.54 -7.88 -11.45
N PRO A 58 0.21 -8.83 -12.36
CA PRO A 58 0.06 -10.24 -12.01
C PRO A 58 1.32 -10.86 -11.38
N GLU A 59 2.50 -10.52 -11.91
CA GLU A 59 3.76 -11.02 -11.39
C GLU A 59 4.08 -10.48 -9.99
N CYS A 60 3.77 -9.20 -9.75
CA CYS A 60 3.90 -8.57 -8.44
C CYS A 60 2.94 -9.25 -7.43
N ALA A 61 1.69 -9.49 -7.82
CA ALA A 61 0.72 -10.21 -6.99
C ALA A 61 1.17 -11.65 -6.67
N ARG A 62 1.77 -12.35 -7.65
CA ARG A 62 2.36 -13.69 -7.46
C ARG A 62 3.49 -13.65 -6.43
N HIS A 63 4.40 -12.68 -6.54
CA HIS A 63 5.49 -12.50 -5.57
C HIS A 63 4.99 -12.25 -4.16
N ILE A 64 4.02 -11.35 -3.97
CA ILE A 64 3.43 -11.07 -2.65
C ILE A 64 2.72 -12.31 -2.11
N THR A 65 2.02 -13.07 -2.96
CA THR A 65 1.37 -14.33 -2.57
C THR A 65 2.38 -15.36 -2.06
N VAL A 66 3.53 -15.50 -2.72
CA VAL A 66 4.60 -16.38 -2.26
C VAL A 66 5.21 -15.89 -0.95
N TRP A 67 5.47 -14.58 -0.84
CA TRP A 67 5.99 -13.97 0.40
C TRP A 67 5.08 -14.23 1.60
N LEU A 68 3.77 -14.05 1.44
CA LEU A 68 2.78 -14.27 2.50
C LEU A 68 2.72 -15.72 3.00
N ARG A 69 3.08 -16.70 2.15
CA ARG A 69 3.14 -18.11 2.57
C ARG A 69 4.31 -18.38 3.53
N THR A 70 5.44 -17.70 3.32
CA THR A 70 6.65 -17.87 4.15
C THR A 70 6.74 -16.87 5.30
N HIS A 71 6.02 -15.74 5.20
CA HIS A 71 5.98 -14.68 6.22
C HIS A 71 4.52 -14.35 6.60
N PRO A 72 3.78 -15.31 7.18
CA PRO A 72 2.36 -15.14 7.45
C PRO A 72 2.11 -14.06 8.50
N VAL A 73 1.12 -13.19 8.24
CA VAL A 73 0.77 -12.10 9.15
C VAL A 73 -0.14 -12.52 10.31
N VAL A 74 -0.51 -13.80 10.40
CA VAL A 74 -1.31 -14.34 11.51
C VAL A 74 -0.65 -14.17 12.88
N ALA A 75 0.69 -14.02 12.91
CA ALA A 75 1.44 -13.70 14.13
C ALA A 75 0.96 -12.38 14.75
N LEU A 76 0.49 -11.43 13.94
CA LEU A 76 -0.16 -10.21 14.43
C LEU A 76 -1.34 -10.51 15.34
N ARG A 77 -1.94 -11.70 15.38
CA ARG A 77 -3.03 -11.98 16.34
C ARG A 77 -2.57 -12.07 17.80
N ARG A 78 -1.27 -12.28 18.04
CA ARG A 78 -0.72 -12.64 19.35
C ARG A 78 0.40 -11.73 19.83
N ILE A 79 0.89 -10.85 18.97
CA ILE A 79 1.99 -9.93 19.30
C ILE A 79 1.53 -8.91 20.34
N PRO A 80 2.24 -8.74 21.47
CA PRO A 80 1.95 -7.69 22.43
C PRO A 80 1.97 -6.31 21.78
N MET A 81 1.11 -5.38 22.21
CA MET A 81 1.08 -4.02 21.65
C MET A 81 2.42 -3.28 21.75
N ALA A 82 3.23 -3.58 22.77
CA ALA A 82 4.57 -3.03 22.93
C ALA A 82 5.53 -3.39 21.76
N ASP A 83 5.31 -4.54 21.12
CA ASP A 83 6.14 -5.03 20.01
C ASP A 83 5.51 -4.78 18.64
N PHE A 84 4.26 -4.30 18.61
CA PHE A 84 3.45 -4.18 17.40
C PHE A 84 4.09 -3.25 16.35
N TYR A 85 4.64 -2.12 16.81
CA TYR A 85 5.35 -1.17 15.94
C TYR A 85 6.55 -1.80 15.24
N ASN A 86 7.45 -2.41 16.00
CA ASN A 86 8.66 -3.03 15.44
C ASN A 86 8.31 -4.17 14.48
N TRP A 87 7.26 -4.93 14.78
CA TRP A 87 6.83 -6.01 13.92
C TRP A 87 6.25 -5.52 12.60
N VAL A 88 5.32 -4.56 12.61
CA VAL A 88 4.65 -4.10 11.38
C VAL A 88 5.63 -3.34 10.48
N THR A 89 6.39 -2.39 11.04
CA THR A 89 7.41 -1.66 10.28
C THR A 89 8.46 -2.60 9.71
N GLY A 90 8.92 -3.58 10.49
CA GLY A 90 9.84 -4.62 10.04
C GLY A 90 9.27 -5.46 8.91
N TRP A 91 8.04 -5.96 9.05
CA TRP A 91 7.42 -6.81 8.03
C TRP A 91 7.26 -6.08 6.68
N VAL A 92 6.82 -4.82 6.70
CA VAL A 92 6.66 -4.00 5.48
C VAL A 92 8.02 -3.68 4.86
N TYR A 93 9.03 -3.38 5.68
CA TYR A 93 10.40 -3.17 5.23
C TYR A 93 11.00 -4.42 4.58
N ASP A 94 10.89 -5.57 5.22
CA ASP A 94 11.47 -6.83 4.74
C ASP A 94 10.85 -7.25 3.39
N LEU A 95 9.54 -7.06 3.23
CA LEU A 95 8.87 -7.28 1.94
C LEU A 95 9.39 -6.31 0.86
N HIS A 96 9.58 -5.03 1.20
CA HIS A 96 10.07 -4.03 0.23
C HIS A 96 11.53 -4.32 -0.15
N GLU A 97 12.38 -4.71 0.79
CA GLU A 97 13.76 -5.11 0.53
C GLU A 97 13.84 -6.38 -0.31
N ASP A 98 12.91 -7.31 -0.16
CA ASP A 98 12.79 -8.47 -1.04
C ASP A 98 12.47 -8.09 -2.49
N VAL A 99 11.61 -7.08 -2.69
CA VAL A 99 11.39 -6.47 -4.02
C VAL A 99 12.66 -5.77 -4.52
N ASN A 100 13.33 -4.97 -3.68
CA ASN A 100 14.55 -4.27 -4.07
C ASN A 100 15.64 -5.23 -4.54
N ARG A 101 15.90 -6.31 -3.78
CA ARG A 101 16.88 -7.34 -4.16
C ARG A 101 16.55 -7.99 -5.50
N ARG A 102 15.29 -8.38 -5.74
CA ARG A 102 14.87 -8.98 -7.03
C ARG A 102 15.06 -8.04 -8.20
N LEU A 103 14.89 -6.73 -7.98
CA LEU A 103 15.02 -5.70 -9.01
C LEU A 103 16.44 -5.11 -9.10
N GLY A 104 17.39 -5.58 -8.29
CA GLY A 104 18.75 -5.02 -8.24
C GLY A 104 18.82 -3.57 -7.74
N LYS A 105 17.81 -3.13 -6.97
CA LYS A 105 17.78 -1.79 -6.36
C LYS A 105 18.65 -1.75 -5.10
N PRO A 106 19.26 -0.59 -4.77
CA PRO A 106 20.00 -0.45 -3.52
C PRO A 106 19.09 -0.67 -2.31
N SER A 107 19.68 -1.21 -1.23
CA SER A 107 18.99 -1.38 0.05
C SER A 107 18.66 -0.02 0.67
N PHE A 108 17.48 0.09 1.28
CA PHE A 108 17.07 1.29 2.00
C PHE A 108 17.58 1.25 3.46
N PRO A 109 18.21 2.33 4.00
CA PRO A 109 18.64 2.36 5.39
C PRO A 109 17.45 2.28 6.35
N ARG A 110 17.35 1.20 7.14
CA ARG A 110 16.19 0.95 8.02
C ARG A 110 15.94 2.09 9.02
N ASP A 111 17.00 2.68 9.56
CA ASP A 111 16.91 3.78 10.53
C ASP A 111 16.31 5.07 9.93
N SER A 112 16.30 5.19 8.60
CA SER A 112 15.70 6.32 7.88
C SER A 112 14.18 6.17 7.66
N LEU A 113 13.56 5.05 8.06
CA LEU A 113 12.11 4.82 7.86
C LEU A 113 11.27 5.93 8.49
N LYS A 114 11.51 6.22 9.78
CA LYS A 114 10.74 7.21 10.53
C LYS A 114 10.90 8.62 9.96
N GLU A 115 12.12 9.00 9.57
CA GLU A 115 12.40 10.29 8.95
C GLU A 115 11.70 10.41 7.58
N THR A 116 11.73 9.34 6.79
CA THR A 116 11.21 9.34 5.42
C THR A 116 9.68 9.26 5.37
N TYR A 117 9.07 8.47 6.26
CA TYR A 117 7.65 8.11 6.17
C TYR A 117 6.79 8.62 7.33
N GLY A 118 7.38 9.04 8.45
CA GLY A 118 6.66 9.33 9.69
C GLY A 118 5.79 10.59 9.69
N SER A 119 5.96 11.50 8.72
CA SER A 119 5.22 12.78 8.64
C SER A 119 4.46 12.97 7.32
N LEU A 120 4.07 11.88 6.67
CA LEU A 120 3.38 11.92 5.39
C LEU A 120 1.89 12.21 5.52
N ASP A 121 1.35 12.97 4.57
CA ASP A 121 -0.09 13.01 4.31
C ASP A 121 -0.50 11.78 3.50
N ILE A 122 -0.95 10.74 4.21
CA ILE A 122 -1.38 9.48 3.61
C ILE A 122 -2.68 9.66 2.80
N GLN A 123 -3.53 10.64 3.13
CA GLN A 123 -4.77 10.88 2.37
C GLN A 123 -4.48 11.34 0.95
N VAL A 124 -3.59 12.32 0.79
CA VAL A 124 -3.15 12.81 -0.52
C VAL A 124 -2.49 11.69 -1.34
N LYS A 125 -1.74 10.80 -0.68
CA LYS A 125 -1.16 9.62 -1.35
C LYS A 125 -2.23 8.61 -1.77
N MET A 126 -3.26 8.38 -0.95
CA MET A 126 -4.39 7.53 -1.29
C MET A 126 -5.19 8.06 -2.49
N GLU A 127 -5.45 9.36 -2.54
CA GLU A 127 -6.09 9.99 -3.71
C GLU A 127 -5.26 9.79 -4.98
N SER A 128 -3.93 9.91 -4.86
CA SER A 128 -3.01 9.69 -5.97
C SER A 128 -3.03 8.23 -6.44
N LEU A 129 -2.95 7.28 -5.51
CA LEU A 129 -3.01 5.85 -5.82
C LEU A 129 -4.34 5.48 -6.50
N LYS A 130 -5.45 6.01 -5.99
CA LYS A 130 -6.79 5.80 -6.55
C LYS A 130 -6.89 6.21 -8.01
N ARG A 131 -6.32 7.36 -8.39
CA ARG A 131 -6.29 7.83 -9.79
C ARG A 131 -5.59 6.86 -10.74
N PHE A 132 -4.56 6.16 -10.25
CA PHE A 132 -3.86 5.15 -11.05
C PHE A 132 -4.62 3.83 -11.08
N LEU A 133 -5.03 3.34 -9.91
CA LEU A 133 -5.59 2.00 -9.77
C LEU A 133 -7.01 1.88 -10.28
N GLU A 134 -7.88 2.88 -10.13
CA GLU A 134 -9.25 2.78 -10.67
C GLU A 134 -9.26 2.68 -12.21
N LYS A 135 -8.26 3.26 -12.89
CA LYS A 135 -8.08 3.11 -14.34
C LYS A 135 -7.64 1.70 -14.74
N LEU A 136 -6.77 1.07 -13.94
CA LEU A 136 -6.24 -0.27 -14.22
C LEU A 136 -7.21 -1.38 -13.80
N ILE A 137 -7.88 -1.20 -12.68
CA ILE A 137 -8.71 -2.22 -12.02
C ILE A 137 -10.12 -2.29 -12.62
N SER A 138 -10.66 -1.18 -13.14
CA SER A 138 -11.99 -1.13 -13.79
C SER A 138 -12.12 -2.08 -14.98
N ILE A 139 -11.00 -2.59 -15.50
CA ILE A 139 -10.95 -3.54 -16.62
C ILE A 139 -11.33 -4.98 -16.19
N SER A 140 -11.26 -5.34 -14.90
CA SER A 140 -11.39 -6.75 -14.45
C SER A 140 -12.56 -7.08 -13.51
N GLY A 141 -13.39 -6.11 -13.11
CA GLY A 141 -14.61 -6.29 -12.29
C GLY A 141 -14.38 -6.78 -10.85
N THR A 142 -13.81 -7.97 -10.68
CA THR A 142 -13.43 -8.59 -9.39
C THR A 142 -12.34 -7.80 -8.65
N GLY A 143 -11.45 -7.13 -9.38
CA GLY A 143 -10.45 -6.24 -8.80
C GLY A 143 -11.07 -5.02 -8.11
N MET A 144 -12.23 -4.52 -8.58
CA MET A 144 -12.84 -3.31 -8.01
C MET A 144 -13.40 -3.54 -6.61
N LEU A 145 -14.02 -4.70 -6.37
CA LEU A 145 -14.50 -5.07 -5.03
C LEU A 145 -13.33 -5.22 -4.04
N SER A 146 -12.26 -5.89 -4.48
CA SER A 146 -11.04 -6.05 -3.67
C SER A 146 -10.39 -4.70 -3.36
N TRP A 147 -10.33 -3.81 -4.35
CA TRP A 147 -9.85 -2.44 -4.18
C TRP A 147 -10.67 -1.66 -3.16
N LYS A 148 -12.01 -1.68 -3.25
CA LYS A 148 -12.87 -0.96 -2.30
C LYS A 148 -12.77 -1.50 -0.88
N ALA A 149 -12.64 -2.81 -0.71
CA ALA A 149 -12.37 -3.41 0.60
C ALA A 149 -11.03 -2.91 1.17
N TRP A 150 -9.97 -2.92 0.36
CA TRP A 150 -8.64 -2.48 0.76
C TRP A 150 -8.57 -0.98 1.07
N GLU A 151 -9.17 -0.13 0.21
CA GLU A 151 -9.36 1.31 0.44
C GLU A 151 -10.08 1.55 1.78
N GLY A 152 -11.11 0.77 2.07
CA GLY A 152 -11.84 0.81 3.34
C GLY A 152 -10.98 0.51 4.56
N TYR A 153 -10.06 -0.46 4.49
CA TYR A 153 -9.12 -0.72 5.59
C TYR A 153 -8.17 0.44 5.83
N VAL A 154 -7.64 1.06 4.77
CA VAL A 154 -6.80 2.26 4.88
C VAL A 154 -7.56 3.40 5.55
N LEU A 155 -8.79 3.69 5.10
CA LEU A 155 -9.61 4.76 5.68
C LEU A 155 -9.90 4.51 7.17
N ARG A 156 -10.19 3.27 7.57
CA ARG A 156 -10.41 2.92 8.98
C ARG A 156 -9.14 3.10 9.82
N LEU A 157 -7.97 2.74 9.28
CA LEU A 157 -6.68 2.99 9.96
C LEU A 157 -6.41 4.49 10.09
N LEU A 158 -6.65 5.28 9.05
CA LEU A 158 -6.51 6.74 9.11
C LEU A 158 -7.44 7.37 10.15
N THR A 159 -8.68 6.90 10.26
CA THR A 159 -9.59 7.32 11.33
C THR A 159 -9.05 6.94 12.70
N LEU A 160 -8.59 5.70 12.88
CA LEU A 160 -8.04 5.19 14.14
C LEU A 160 -6.82 6.00 14.59
N TYR A 161 -5.98 6.41 13.65
CA TYR A 161 -4.79 7.23 13.89
C TYR A 161 -5.09 8.72 13.95
N SER A 162 -6.37 9.11 13.84
CA SER A 162 -6.81 10.50 13.80
C SER A 162 -6.14 11.31 12.68
N LEU A 163 -5.81 10.68 11.56
CA LEU A 163 -5.18 11.28 10.37
C LEU A 163 -6.20 11.64 9.28
N LEU A 164 -7.45 11.20 9.43
CA LEU A 164 -8.50 11.52 8.46
C LEU A 164 -8.90 13.01 8.56
N GLY A 165 -8.89 13.72 7.44
CA GLY A 165 -9.30 15.12 7.34
C GLY A 165 -8.24 16.12 7.79
N ARG A 166 -6.99 15.68 8.05
CA ARG A 166 -5.89 16.61 8.32
C ARG A 166 -5.44 17.24 7.02
N CYS A 167 -5.65 18.54 6.88
CA CYS A 167 -4.95 19.33 5.87
C CYS A 167 -3.52 19.59 6.38
N PRO A 168 -2.45 19.12 5.70
CA PRO A 168 -1.07 19.25 6.18
C PRO A 168 -0.60 20.71 6.25
N THR A 169 -1.33 21.64 5.63
CA THR A 169 -1.05 23.08 5.63
C THR A 169 -1.95 23.90 6.55
N CYS A 170 -2.99 23.31 7.17
CA CYS A 170 -3.82 24.03 8.13
C CYS A 170 -3.33 23.72 9.54
N LYS A 171 -2.64 24.70 10.14
CA LYS A 171 -2.45 24.78 11.59
C LYS A 171 -3.72 25.28 12.25
#